data_AF-A0A2U8WKA9-F1
#
_entry.id   AF-A0A2U8WKA9-F1
#
_cell.length_a   1.000
_cell.length_b   1.000
_cell.length_c   1.000
_cell.angle_alpha   90.00
_cell.angle_beta   90.00
_cell.angle_gamma   90.00
#
_symmetry.space_group_name_H-M   'P 1'
#
loop_
_entity.id
_entity.type
_entity.pdbx_description
1 polymer ?
#
loop_
_entity_poly.entity_id
_entity_poly.type
_entity_poly.pdbx_seq_one_letter_code
_entity_poly.pdbx_strand_id
1 'polypeptide(L)'
;MRLSLRAGERIYINGAVLRVDRKVAIELMNDATFLLESHVLQAEEATTPLRQLYFAAQTMLIDPGRAEVARGLYDGIRAGLLATTGEAVLRDGLEAAHSFVEAGRLYEALKLIRGLYPLEAALMAQGEVPLAPVPALGTLARRARGPERSRERAPARPQVPVPASVPGRRAASPSLPALDPEA
;
A
#
# COMPACT_ATOMS: atom_id res chain seq x y z
N MET A 1 4.04 -0.87 21.37
CA MET A 1 5.10 -0.25 20.52
C MET A 1 4.54 1.02 19.88
N ARG A 2 5.27 2.14 19.84
CA ARG A 2 4.78 3.43 19.30
C ARG A 2 5.47 3.78 17.98
N LEU A 3 4.69 4.03 16.94
CA LEU A 3 5.16 4.47 15.62
C LEU A 3 4.65 5.87 15.31
N SER A 4 5.45 6.67 14.61
CA SER A 4 5.04 7.98 14.11
C SER A 4 5.01 7.96 12.58
N LEU A 5 3.86 8.28 12.00
CA LEU A 5 3.67 8.37 10.55
C LEU A 5 3.54 9.83 10.13
N ARG A 6 4.10 10.16 8.97
CA ARG A 6 3.97 11.49 8.34
C ARG A 6 2.68 11.56 7.51
N ALA A 7 2.24 12.78 7.21
CA ALA A 7 1.09 13.00 6.34
C ALA A 7 1.27 12.28 4.99
N GLY A 8 0.28 11.49 4.58
CA GLY A 8 0.30 10.73 3.33
C GLY A 8 1.02 9.39 3.39
N GLU A 9 1.74 9.07 4.48
CA GLU A 9 2.51 7.83 4.62
C GLU A 9 1.60 6.62 4.81
N ARG A 10 2.00 5.48 4.23
CA ARG A 10 1.29 4.20 4.35
C ARG A 10 2.03 3.23 5.26
N ILE A 11 1.26 2.47 6.03
CA ILE A 11 1.74 1.33 6.83
C ILE A 11 0.93 0.09 6.48
N TYR A 12 1.63 -1.02 6.29
CA TYR A 12 1.06 -2.34 6.07
C TYR A 12 1.13 -3.08 7.39
N ILE A 13 0.01 -3.62 7.88
CA ILE A 13 -0.07 -4.34 9.16
C ILE A 13 -1.02 -5.52 9.03
N ASN A 14 -0.52 -6.75 9.22
CA ASN A 14 -1.32 -7.98 9.14
C ASN A 14 -2.24 -8.07 7.89
N GLY A 15 -1.80 -7.56 6.72
CA GLY A 15 -2.63 -7.51 5.52
C GLY A 15 -3.52 -6.29 5.33
N ALA A 16 -3.67 -5.44 6.35
CA ALA A 16 -4.34 -4.16 6.23
C ALA A 16 -3.36 -3.06 5.80
N VAL A 17 -3.84 -2.13 4.95
CA VAL A 17 -3.09 -0.93 4.55
C VAL A 17 -3.74 0.27 5.20
N LEU A 18 -3.00 0.96 6.07
CA LEU A 18 -3.43 2.22 6.67
C LEU A 18 -2.70 3.36 5.99
N ARG A 19 -3.44 4.41 5.62
CA ARG A 19 -2.91 5.68 5.13
C ARG A 19 -3.37 6.78 6.05
N VAL A 20 -2.45 7.65 6.45
CA VAL A 20 -2.76 8.78 7.32
C VAL A 20 -2.82 10.08 6.52
N ASP A 21 -3.76 10.95 6.86
CA ASP A 21 -3.96 12.27 6.23
C ASP A 21 -2.98 13.33 6.79
N ARG A 22 -2.57 13.17 8.05
CA ARG A 22 -1.67 14.07 8.78
C ARG A 22 -0.67 13.29 9.62
N LYS A 23 0.29 14.01 10.23
CA LYS A 23 1.26 13.41 11.15
C LYS A 23 0.52 12.87 12.38
N VAL A 24 0.64 11.57 12.63
CA VAL A 24 -0.01 10.90 13.77
C VAL A 24 0.96 9.93 14.44
N ALA A 25 0.76 9.69 15.74
CA ALA A 25 1.43 8.63 16.46
C ALA A 25 0.42 7.49 16.71
N ILE A 26 0.76 6.29 16.28
CA ILE A 26 -0.03 5.08 16.46
C ILE A 26 0.68 4.20 17.47
N GLU A 27 -0.07 3.70 18.45
CA GLU A 27 0.43 2.75 19.43
C GLU A 27 -0.20 1.38 19.18
N LEU A 28 0.66 0.39 18.95
CA LEU A 28 0.26 -1.00 18.82
C LEU A 28 0.28 -1.62 20.21
N MET A 29 -0.89 -2.06 20.66
CA MET A 29 -1.11 -2.69 21.97
C MET A 29 -0.75 -4.19 21.96
N ASN A 30 -0.68 -4.81 20.79
CA ASN A 30 -0.34 -6.21 20.58
C ASN A 30 0.90 -6.32 19.70
N ASP A 31 1.50 -7.52 19.69
CA ASP A 31 2.49 -7.88 18.68
C ASP A 31 1.81 -7.90 17.30
N ALA A 32 2.37 -7.13 16.37
CA ALA A 32 1.87 -7.09 15.01
C ALA A 32 3.03 -7.08 14.04
N THR A 33 2.83 -7.77 12.93
CA THR A 33 3.74 -7.75 11.80
C THR A 33 3.40 -6.55 10.94
N PHE A 34 4.34 -5.63 10.77
CA PHE A 34 4.14 -4.41 9.99
C PHE A 34 5.30 -4.10 9.06
N LEU A 35 5.01 -3.35 8.01
CA LEU A 35 5.98 -2.82 7.07
C LEU A 35 5.61 -1.37 6.71
N LEU A 36 6.58 -0.47 6.79
CA LEU A 36 6.42 0.92 6.34
C LEU A 36 6.52 1.01 4.83
N GLU A 37 5.85 2.00 4.22
CA GLU A 37 5.92 2.26 2.77
C GLU A 37 7.35 2.38 2.24
N SER A 38 8.27 2.97 3.01
CA SER A 38 9.69 3.09 2.65
C SER A 38 10.42 1.75 2.46
N HIS A 39 9.90 0.67 3.06
CA HIS A 39 10.45 -0.67 2.96
C HIS A 39 9.65 -1.56 1.99
N VAL A 40 8.55 -1.04 1.44
CA VAL A 40 7.71 -1.77 0.48
C VAL A 40 8.26 -1.55 -0.92
N LEU A 41 8.78 -2.63 -1.51
CA LEU A 41 9.20 -2.65 -2.91
C LEU A 41 7.98 -2.88 -3.81
N GLN A 42 7.84 -2.07 -4.85
CA GLN A 42 6.81 -2.28 -5.89
C GLN A 42 7.25 -3.35 -6.89
N ALA A 43 6.28 -3.97 -7.56
CA ALA A 43 6.56 -5.03 -8.53
C ALA A 43 7.40 -4.52 -9.71
N GLU A 44 7.21 -3.26 -10.10
CA GLU A 44 7.94 -2.59 -11.17
C GLU A 44 9.39 -2.29 -10.79
N GLU A 45 9.69 -2.17 -9.49
CA GLU A 45 11.04 -1.95 -8.96
C GLU A 45 11.82 -3.25 -8.77
N ALA A 46 11.16 -4.41 -8.89
CA ALA A 46 11.75 -5.73 -8.74
C ALA A 46 12.49 -6.19 -10.02
N THR A 47 13.46 -5.37 -10.44
CA THR A 47 14.19 -5.56 -11.70
C THR A 47 15.39 -6.49 -11.60
N THR A 48 15.88 -6.77 -10.38
CA THR A 48 17.00 -7.68 -10.13
C THR A 48 16.55 -8.95 -9.40
N PRO A 49 17.27 -10.08 -9.53
CA PRO A 49 16.91 -11.32 -8.85
C PRO A 49 16.72 -11.19 -7.33
N LEU A 50 17.61 -10.50 -6.60
CA LEU A 50 17.46 -10.27 -5.16
C LEU A 50 16.28 -9.36 -4.84
N ARG A 51 15.97 -8.39 -5.69
CA ARG A 51 14.79 -7.55 -5.52
C ARG A 51 13.50 -8.35 -5.75
N GLN A 52 13.49 -9.28 -6.70
CA GLN A 52 12.37 -10.21 -6.89
C GLN A 52 12.24 -11.15 -5.68
N LEU A 53 13.36 -11.66 -5.15
CA LEU A 53 13.39 -12.47 -3.94
C LEU A 53 12.84 -11.70 -2.72
N TYR A 54 13.27 -10.45 -2.56
CA TYR A 54 12.76 -9.53 -1.54
C TYR A 54 11.26 -9.30 -1.69
N PHE A 55 10.79 -9.06 -2.91
CA PHE A 55 9.36 -8.87 -3.19
C PHE A 55 8.53 -10.10 -2.82
N ALA A 56 9.03 -11.30 -3.10
CA ALA A 56 8.37 -12.55 -2.71
C ALA A 56 8.30 -12.68 -1.17
N ALA A 57 9.41 -12.49 -0.46
CA ALA A 57 9.45 -12.50 1.01
C ALA A 57 8.55 -11.41 1.63
N GLN A 58 8.51 -10.22 1.02
CA GLN A 58 7.63 -9.13 1.44
C GLN A 58 6.16 -9.53 1.28
N THR A 59 5.81 -10.19 0.17
CA THR A 59 4.44 -10.63 -0.07
C THR A 59 3.99 -11.65 0.97
N MET A 60 4.87 -12.56 1.41
CA MET A 60 4.59 -13.47 2.52
C MET A 60 4.29 -12.71 3.83
N LEU A 61 4.97 -11.59 4.06
CA LEU A 61 4.81 -10.76 5.25
C LEU A 61 3.51 -9.96 5.24
N ILE A 62 3.16 -9.37 4.09
CA ILE A 62 2.09 -8.37 3.98
C ILE A 62 0.79 -8.90 3.39
N ASP A 63 0.76 -10.06 2.74
CA ASP A 63 -0.48 -10.67 2.21
C ASP A 63 -0.53 -12.16 2.57
N PRO A 64 -1.01 -12.50 3.79
CA PRO A 64 -1.04 -13.89 4.25
C PRO A 64 -1.91 -14.79 3.35
N GLY A 65 -2.90 -14.22 2.65
CA GLY A 65 -3.72 -14.98 1.69
C GLY A 65 -2.97 -15.41 0.43
N ARG A 66 -1.75 -14.90 0.23
CA ARG A 66 -0.87 -15.22 -0.90
C ARG A 66 0.48 -15.78 -0.48
N ALA A 67 0.65 -16.06 0.81
CA ALA A 67 1.91 -16.51 1.38
C ALA A 67 2.44 -17.76 0.66
N GLU A 68 1.59 -18.76 0.39
CA GLU A 68 1.98 -20.00 -0.31
C GLU A 68 2.50 -19.74 -1.74
N VAL A 69 1.78 -18.92 -2.50
CA VAL A 69 2.20 -18.56 -3.87
C VAL A 69 3.50 -17.77 -3.85
N ALA A 70 3.63 -16.84 -2.89
CA ALA A 70 4.84 -16.06 -2.71
C ALA A 70 6.02 -16.93 -2.27
N ARG A 71 5.78 -17.96 -1.44
CA ARG A 71 6.78 -18.94 -1.01
C ARG A 71 7.30 -19.75 -2.19
N GLY A 72 6.43 -20.29 -3.03
CA GLY A 72 6.84 -20.98 -4.25
C GLY A 72 7.69 -20.11 -5.19
N LEU A 73 7.31 -18.83 -5.35
CA LEU A 73 8.11 -17.87 -6.12
C LEU A 73 9.49 -17.62 -5.48
N TYR A 74 9.53 -17.41 -4.17
CA TYR A 74 10.77 -17.21 -3.41
C TYR A 74 11.72 -18.40 -3.55
N ASP A 75 11.22 -19.62 -3.39
CA ASP A 75 12.02 -20.84 -3.50
C ASP A 75 12.59 -21.02 -4.92
N GLY A 76 11.78 -20.74 -5.95
CA GLY A 76 12.23 -20.78 -7.33
C GLY A 76 13.34 -19.76 -7.64
N ILE A 77 13.17 -18.50 -7.19
CA ILE A 77 14.19 -17.46 -7.38
C ILE A 77 15.46 -17.81 -6.61
N ARG A 78 15.35 -18.25 -5.35
CA ARG A 78 16.50 -18.66 -4.54
C ARG A 78 17.28 -19.78 -5.22
N ALA A 79 16.59 -20.83 -5.70
CA ALA A 79 17.23 -21.94 -6.38
C ALA A 79 17.99 -21.49 -7.63
N GLY A 80 17.39 -20.60 -8.43
CA GLY A 80 18.04 -20.02 -9.60
C GLY A 80 19.30 -19.20 -9.25
N LEU A 81 19.22 -18.37 -8.20
CA LEU A 81 20.37 -17.61 -7.70
C LEU A 81 21.50 -18.52 -7.21
N LEU A 82 21.19 -19.55 -6.42
CA LEU A 82 22.18 -20.51 -5.91
C LEU A 82 22.83 -21.32 -7.03
N ALA A 83 22.08 -21.65 -8.09
CA ALA A 83 22.60 -22.38 -9.24
C ALA A 83 23.51 -21.54 -10.15
N THR A 84 23.38 -20.21 -10.11
CA THR A 84 24.09 -19.31 -11.03
C THR A 84 25.22 -18.54 -10.37
N THR A 85 25.16 -18.31 -9.07
CA THR A 85 26.19 -17.53 -8.37
C THR A 85 27.44 -18.34 -8.04
N GLY A 86 28.60 -17.80 -8.39
CA GLY A 86 29.90 -18.28 -7.90
C GLY A 86 30.25 -17.72 -6.51
N GLU A 87 29.69 -16.57 -6.14
CA GLU A 87 30.09 -15.78 -4.98
C GLU A 87 29.67 -16.43 -3.65
N ALA A 88 30.64 -16.70 -2.78
CA ALA A 88 30.41 -17.35 -1.50
C ALA A 88 29.59 -16.48 -0.55
N VAL A 89 29.87 -15.18 -0.49
CA VAL A 89 29.15 -14.26 0.40
C VAL A 89 27.67 -14.17 0.02
N LEU A 90 27.36 -14.19 -1.28
CA LEU A 90 25.98 -14.16 -1.75
C LEU A 90 25.25 -15.46 -1.38
N ARG A 91 25.91 -16.61 -1.56
CA ARG A 91 25.36 -17.93 -1.22
C ARG A 91 25.02 -18.04 0.27
N ASP A 92 25.98 -17.71 1.14
CA ASP A 92 25.81 -17.75 2.59
C ASP A 92 24.69 -16.79 3.03
N GLY A 93 24.64 -15.61 2.42
CA GLY A 93 23.57 -14.64 2.64
C GLY A 93 22.18 -15.19 2.27
N LEU A 94 22.06 -15.88 1.13
CA LEU A 94 20.81 -16.49 0.69
C LEU A 94 20.35 -17.62 1.60
N GLU A 95 21.27 -18.47 2.08
CA GLU A 95 20.97 -19.54 3.04
C GLU A 95 20.54 -19.00 4.41
N ALA A 96 21.22 -17.96 4.89
CA ALA A 96 20.84 -17.28 6.12
C ALA A 96 19.46 -16.61 6.00
N ALA A 97 19.19 -15.92 4.89
CA ALA A 97 17.85 -15.35 4.62
C ALA A 97 16.78 -16.45 4.61
N HIS A 98 17.06 -17.58 3.95
CA HIS A 98 16.12 -18.69 3.88
C HIS A 98 15.81 -19.27 5.26
N SER A 99 16.82 -19.41 6.12
CA SER A 99 16.65 -19.89 7.50
C SER A 99 15.71 -18.98 8.31
N PHE A 100 15.78 -17.65 8.11
CA PHE A 100 14.82 -16.73 8.72
C PHE A 100 13.40 -16.88 8.17
N VAL A 101 13.25 -17.13 6.87
CA VAL A 101 11.95 -17.39 6.23
C VAL A 101 11.32 -18.67 6.79
N GLU A 102 12.09 -19.75 6.94
CA GLU A 102 11.63 -21.01 7.57
C GLU A 102 11.20 -20.79 9.03
N ALA A 103 11.92 -19.97 9.77
CA ALA A 103 11.59 -19.62 11.15
C ALA A 103 10.41 -18.63 11.29
N GLY A 104 9.78 -18.20 10.19
CA GLY A 104 8.72 -17.18 10.19
C GLY A 104 9.20 -15.76 10.50
N ARG A 105 10.52 -15.57 10.58
CA ARG A 105 11.20 -14.29 10.86
C ARG A 105 11.43 -13.49 9.59
N LEU A 106 10.32 -13.19 8.90
CA LEU A 106 10.31 -12.60 7.57
C LEU A 106 10.94 -11.19 7.54
N TYR A 107 10.83 -10.41 8.61
CA TYR A 107 11.45 -9.08 8.66
C TYR A 107 12.98 -9.15 8.65
N GLU A 108 13.56 -10.09 9.39
CA GLU A 108 15.00 -10.34 9.40
C GLU A 108 15.48 -10.86 8.05
N ALA A 109 14.71 -11.73 7.40
CA ALA A 109 14.99 -12.15 6.03
C ALA A 109 15.05 -10.95 5.07
N LEU A 110 14.06 -10.05 5.12
CA LEU A 110 14.03 -8.84 4.28
C LEU A 110 15.24 -7.93 4.53
N LYS A 111 15.59 -7.71 5.80
CA LYS A 111 16.76 -6.90 6.17
C LYS A 111 18.05 -7.49 5.60
N LEU A 112 18.21 -8.82 5.69
CA LEU A 112 19.39 -9.50 5.18
C LEU A 112 19.45 -9.41 3.65
N ILE A 113 18.36 -9.75 2.95
CA ILE A 113 18.28 -9.68 1.48
C ILE A 113 18.62 -8.27 0.98
N ARG A 114 18.09 -7.23 1.63
CA ARG A 114 18.38 -5.83 1.26
C ARG A 114 19.85 -5.47 1.44
N GLY A 115 20.52 -6.06 2.44
CA GLY A 115 21.95 -5.90 2.66
C GLY A 115 22.82 -6.50 1.55
N LEU A 116 22.29 -7.46 0.78
CA LEU A 116 22.99 -8.11 -0.33
C LEU A 116 22.88 -7.33 -1.66
N TYR A 117 22.03 -6.31 -1.75
CA TYR A 117 21.85 -5.52 -2.98
C TYR A 117 23.14 -4.89 -3.53
N PRO A 118 24.04 -4.31 -2.72
CA PRO A 118 25.29 -3.75 -3.24
C PRO A 118 26.19 -4.82 -3.85
N LEU A 119 26.21 -6.02 -3.27
CA LEU A 119 26.98 -7.15 -3.77
C LEU A 119 26.42 -7.64 -5.10
N GLU A 120 25.10 -7.85 -5.20
CA GLU A 120 24.47 -8.21 -6.47
C GLU A 120 24.73 -7.16 -7.56
N ALA A 121 24.62 -5.86 -7.24
CA ALA A 121 24.89 -4.80 -8.20
C ALA A 121 26.33 -4.86 -8.72
N ALA A 122 27.30 -5.19 -7.88
CA ALA A 122 28.69 -5.38 -8.28
C ALA A 122 28.87 -6.60 -9.20
N LEU A 123 28.26 -7.73 -8.86
CA LEU A 123 28.33 -8.97 -9.67
C LEU A 123 27.62 -8.80 -11.03
N MET A 124 26.49 -8.08 -11.07
CA MET A 124 25.79 -7.76 -12.31
C MET A 124 26.60 -6.82 -13.21
N ALA A 125 27.33 -5.87 -12.63
CA ALA A 125 28.24 -5.00 -13.40
C ALA A 125 29.43 -5.78 -14.00
N GLN A 126 29.80 -6.91 -13.40
CA GLN A 126 30.85 -7.81 -13.88
C GLN A 126 30.33 -8.88 -14.85
N GLY A 127 29.01 -8.97 -15.05
CA GLY A 127 28.37 -9.93 -15.96
C GLY A 127 28.17 -11.34 -15.39
N GLU A 128 28.34 -11.53 -14.08
CA GLU A 128 28.30 -12.85 -13.44
C GLU A 128 26.88 -13.31 -13.04
N VAL A 129 25.92 -12.39 -12.96
CA VAL A 129 24.52 -12.72 -12.60
C VAL A 129 23.62 -12.41 -13.79
N PRO A 130 23.00 -13.42 -14.44
CA PRO A 130 22.04 -13.17 -15.50
C PRO A 130 20.80 -12.45 -14.95
N LEU A 131 20.25 -11.53 -15.75
CA LEU A 131 18.95 -10.93 -15.50
C LEU A 131 17.90 -12.05 -15.50
N ALA A 132 17.43 -12.45 -14.32
CA ALA A 132 16.33 -13.41 -14.22
C ALA A 132 15.08 -12.82 -14.88
N PRO A 133 14.42 -13.54 -15.81
CA PRO A 133 13.18 -13.06 -16.40
C PRO A 133 12.15 -12.90 -15.29
N VAL A 134 11.51 -11.72 -15.21
CA VAL A 134 10.52 -11.36 -14.18
C VAL A 134 9.37 -12.39 -14.21
N PRO A 135 9.33 -13.42 -13.35
CA PRO A 135 8.32 -14.45 -13.46
C PRO A 135 7.05 -13.87 -12.85
N ALA A 136 6.05 -13.58 -13.69
CA ALA A 136 4.66 -13.32 -13.34
C ALA A 136 4.40 -12.57 -11.99
N LEU A 137 5.21 -11.55 -11.65
CA LEU A 137 4.96 -10.66 -10.51
C LEU A 137 3.58 -10.01 -10.60
N GLY A 138 3.05 -9.87 -11.82
CA GLY A 138 1.70 -9.39 -12.08
C GLY A 138 0.58 -10.24 -11.45
N THR A 139 0.85 -11.51 -11.13
CA THR A 139 -0.07 -12.28 -10.31
C THR A 139 -0.13 -11.68 -8.92
N LEU A 140 1.00 -11.46 -8.24
CA LEU A 140 1.14 -10.93 -6.88
C LEU A 140 0.77 -9.43 -6.74
N ALA A 141 1.08 -8.60 -7.73
CA ALA A 141 0.95 -7.14 -7.68
C ALA A 141 -0.51 -6.61 -7.58
N ARG A 142 -1.52 -7.42 -7.90
CA ARG A 142 -2.90 -6.92 -8.07
C ARG A 142 -3.60 -6.41 -6.81
N ARG A 143 -3.09 -6.68 -5.60
CA ARG A 143 -3.77 -6.33 -4.33
C ARG A 143 -3.16 -5.17 -3.54
N ALA A 144 -1.92 -4.76 -3.83
CA ALA A 144 -1.30 -3.61 -3.16
C ALA A 144 -2.02 -2.28 -3.48
N ARG A 145 -2.79 -2.26 -4.58
CA ARG A 145 -3.81 -1.23 -4.84
C ARG A 145 -5.03 -1.51 -3.97
N GLY A 146 -4.97 -1.12 -2.70
CA GLY A 146 -6.20 -0.93 -1.90
C GLY A 146 -7.18 -0.05 -2.69
N PRO A 147 -8.51 -0.21 -2.52
CA PRO A 147 -9.47 0.54 -3.31
C PRO A 147 -9.23 2.03 -3.09
N GLU A 148 -8.73 2.71 -4.11
CA GLU A 148 -8.87 4.16 -4.21
C GLU A 148 -10.37 4.43 -4.28
N ARG A 149 -11.01 4.58 -3.11
CA ARG A 149 -12.27 5.30 -3.05
C ARG A 149 -11.94 6.72 -3.45
N SER A 150 -12.13 6.98 -4.74
CA SER A 150 -12.24 8.29 -5.35
C SER A 150 -12.84 9.24 -4.34
N ARG A 151 -12.08 10.29 -4.03
CA ARG A 151 -12.44 11.40 -3.15
C ARG A 151 -13.95 11.55 -3.06
N GLU A 152 -14.45 11.42 -1.84
CA GLU A 152 -15.77 11.82 -1.41
C GLU A 152 -16.10 13.18 -2.05
N ARG A 153 -16.84 13.14 -3.16
CA ARG A 153 -17.46 14.31 -3.74
C ARG A 153 -18.52 14.68 -2.74
N ALA A 154 -18.22 15.68 -1.91
CA ALA A 154 -19.16 16.24 -0.95
C ALA A 154 -20.54 16.36 -1.61
N PRO A 155 -21.64 15.93 -0.96
CA PRO A 155 -22.95 16.14 -1.52
C PRO A 155 -23.13 17.64 -1.73
N ALA A 156 -23.30 18.04 -2.99
CA ALA A 156 -23.63 19.40 -3.34
C ALA A 156 -24.89 19.78 -2.55
N ARG A 157 -24.79 20.85 -1.75
CA ARG A 157 -25.95 21.44 -1.07
C ARG A 157 -27.07 21.62 -2.10
N PRO A 158 -28.31 21.15 -1.87
CA PRO A 158 -29.41 21.47 -2.77
C PRO A 158 -29.61 23.00 -2.73
N GLN A 159 -29.37 23.66 -3.86
CA GLN A 159 -29.73 25.05 -4.05
C GLN A 159 -31.25 25.12 -4.16
N VAL A 160 -31.90 25.66 -3.13
CA VAL A 160 -33.31 26.05 -3.19
C VAL A 160 -33.41 27.20 -4.19
N PRO A 161 -34.22 27.10 -5.27
CA PRO A 161 -34.40 28.20 -6.18
C PRO A 161 -35.24 29.28 -5.49
N VAL A 162 -34.68 30.48 -5.36
CA VAL A 162 -35.43 31.68 -4.97
C VAL A 162 -36.29 32.08 -6.19
N PRO A 163 -37.63 32.16 -6.09
CA PRO A 163 -38.43 32.62 -7.21
C PRO A 163 -38.23 34.12 -7.44
N ALA A 164 -38.04 34.46 -8.72
CA ALA A 164 -37.81 35.80 -9.22
C ALA A 164 -39.01 36.73 -8.96
N SER A 165 -38.70 37.94 -8.53
CA SER A 165 -39.59 39.09 -8.45
C SER A 165 -40.23 39.42 -9.80
N VAL A 166 -41.57 39.37 -9.88
CA VAL A 166 -42.36 39.89 -11.00
C VAL A 166 -42.72 41.36 -10.71
N PRO A 167 -42.56 42.30 -11.67
CA PRO A 167 -42.91 43.70 -11.45
C PRO A 167 -44.37 44.00 -11.77
N GLY A 168 -45.02 44.74 -10.85
CA GLY A 168 -46.01 45.78 -11.16
C GLY A 168 -47.41 45.38 -11.59
N ARG A 169 -48.40 45.71 -10.74
CA ARG A 169 -49.50 46.63 -11.12
C ARG A 169 -50.26 47.12 -9.88
N ARG A 170 -50.31 48.45 -9.74
CA ARG A 170 -51.26 49.18 -8.87
C ARG A 170 -52.69 48.99 -9.39
N ALA A 171 -53.62 48.97 -8.43
CA ALA A 171 -55.03 49.40 -8.46
C ALA A 171 -55.81 48.40 -7.59
N ALA A 172 -56.76 48.74 -6.75
CA ALA A 172 -57.34 49.98 -6.26
C ALA A 172 -58.17 49.57 -5.03
N SER A 173 -58.42 50.47 -4.11
CA SER A 173 -59.42 50.28 -3.04
C SER A 173 -60.78 49.89 -3.65
N PRO A 174 -61.61 49.16 -2.90
CA PRO A 174 -62.81 49.85 -2.44
C PRO A 174 -63.16 49.55 -0.99
N SER A 175 -63.95 50.49 -0.51
CA SER A 175 -64.46 50.78 0.83
C SER A 175 -65.72 50.01 1.22
N LEU A 176 -65.88 49.86 2.55
CA LEU A 176 -67.12 49.79 3.37
C LEU A 176 -67.91 48.46 3.46
N PRO A 177 -68.77 48.25 4.49
CA PRO A 177 -68.99 49.03 5.72
C PRO A 177 -68.95 48.21 7.04
N ALA A 178 -69.08 48.94 8.14
CA ALA A 178 -69.27 48.48 9.52
C ALA A 178 -70.55 47.64 9.72
N LEU A 179 -70.50 46.72 10.69
CA LEU A 179 -71.63 46.22 11.47
C LEU A 179 -71.15 45.86 12.88
N ASP A 180 -71.94 46.33 13.83
CA ASP A 180 -71.80 46.40 15.29
C ASP A 180 -71.90 45.03 16.02
N PRO A 181 -71.74 44.98 17.37
CA PRO A 181 -71.27 43.82 18.13
C PRO A 181 -72.39 42.96 18.72
N GLU A 182 -72.14 41.65 18.91
CA GLU A 182 -72.85 40.80 19.87
C GLU A 182 -71.93 39.71 20.46
N ALA A 183 -72.16 39.45 21.75
CA ALA A 183 -71.59 38.45 22.67
C ALA A 183 -70.34 38.84 23.47
#